data_AF-A0A9J6GED1-F1
#
_entry.id   AF-A0A9J6GED1-F1
#
_cell.length_a   1.000
_cell.length_b   1.000
_cell.length_c   1.000
_cell.angle_alpha   90.00
_cell.angle_beta   90.00
_cell.angle_gamma   90.00
#
_symmetry.space_group_name_H-M   'P 1'
#
loop_
_entity.id
_entity.type
_entity.pdbx_description
1 polymer ?
#
loop_
_entity_poly.entity_id
_entity_poly.type
_entity_poly.pdbx_seq_one_letter_code
_entity_poly.pdbx_strand_id
1 'polypeptide(L)'
;MVVAARQATHFRILRALRPIFLIDNHYLGGVRRLTRQILQSLPPVFDMLVILFFFMTLFAILGEYHMYVHSLSLFQYFRTFYNSIVNLFVLLTTSNFPDVMIPYYANSRWASLFFVVFLLVHLYFLMNLVLAVVYERFSSLEKDKFRKLLLHRRKACHQAFRLLVNRTSPSCLYFSHFEGLMKYYKPRAKHRDVYLMFKSMDTAKNGFLSQEEFLQVYEASKLTWEAKQLGTFAINGVSLKWLQHITLPLPLFSDLVIAASFLWHIVEITQLTHGPSSFLGDGKTGFSAWVLVGLLIFYLTEMLFKIAAFGMADYFHNGWNKLFQLKKSYHDVLGTVFILMPRFVSVGLVLVIVYYFFAIIGIEVFSQYVMEDCCK
;
A
#
# COMPACT_ATOMS: atom_id res chain seq x y z
N MET A 1 -30.53 -0.31 -36.29
CA MET A 1 -29.79 -0.17 -37.56
C MET A 1 -28.47 0.61 -37.34
N VAL A 2 -27.50 0.06 -36.61
CA VAL A 2 -26.10 0.57 -36.58
C VAL A 2 -25.08 -0.58 -36.47
N VAL A 3 -25.50 -1.77 -36.01
CA VAL A 3 -24.63 -2.96 -35.88
C VAL A 3 -24.41 -3.69 -37.22
N ALA A 4 -25.09 -3.28 -38.30
CA ALA A 4 -25.00 -3.91 -39.63
C ALA A 4 -24.09 -3.17 -40.63
N ALA A 5 -23.39 -2.10 -40.20
CA ALA A 5 -22.49 -1.35 -41.08
C ALA A 5 -21.02 -1.64 -40.72
N ARG A 6 -20.42 -2.56 -41.50
CA ARG A 6 -19.00 -2.98 -41.56
C ARG A 6 -18.58 -4.19 -40.73
N GLN A 7 -18.11 -5.20 -41.47
CA GLN A 7 -17.63 -6.52 -41.05
C GLN A 7 -16.16 -6.52 -40.59
N ALA A 8 -15.47 -5.39 -40.72
CA ALA A 8 -14.10 -5.21 -40.25
C ALA A 8 -14.07 -4.39 -38.96
N THR A 9 -13.40 -4.90 -37.94
CA THR A 9 -13.23 -4.20 -36.66
C THR A 9 -12.19 -3.10 -36.83
N HIS A 10 -12.61 -1.86 -37.07
CA HIS A 10 -11.71 -0.71 -36.99
C HIS A 10 -11.13 -0.58 -35.57
N PHE A 11 -9.92 -0.01 -35.49
CA PHE A 11 -9.15 0.27 -34.26
C PHE A 11 -10.05 0.47 -33.02
N ARG A 12 -10.01 -0.47 -32.08
CA ARG A 12 -10.91 -0.46 -30.92
C ARG A 12 -10.26 0.24 -29.73
N ILE A 13 -9.56 1.35 -29.98
CA ILE A 13 -8.84 2.15 -28.98
C ILE A 13 -9.76 2.65 -27.85
N LEU A 14 -11.04 2.86 -28.13
CA LEU A 14 -12.06 3.23 -27.13
C LEU A 14 -12.21 2.18 -26.01
N ARG A 15 -11.77 0.94 -26.20
CA ARG A 15 -11.70 -0.07 -25.12
C ARG A 15 -10.76 0.36 -24.01
N ALA A 16 -9.67 1.05 -24.32
CA ALA A 16 -8.71 1.54 -23.34
C ALA A 16 -9.36 2.53 -22.35
N LEU A 17 -10.44 3.23 -22.75
CA LEU A 17 -11.17 4.16 -21.88
C LEU A 17 -12.20 3.49 -20.96
N ARG A 18 -12.53 2.21 -21.14
CA ARG A 18 -13.51 1.49 -20.30
C ARG A 18 -13.23 1.52 -18.79
N PRO A 19 -11.99 1.51 -18.30
CA PRO A 19 -11.71 1.64 -16.87
C PRO A 19 -12.25 2.94 -16.24
N ILE A 20 -12.63 3.94 -17.04
CA ILE A 20 -13.30 5.14 -16.51
C ILE A 20 -14.63 4.80 -15.82
N PHE A 21 -15.35 3.79 -16.31
CA PHE A 21 -16.58 3.29 -15.67
C PHE A 21 -16.29 2.63 -14.32
N LEU A 22 -15.12 2.00 -14.18
CA LEU A 22 -14.68 1.43 -12.90
C LEU A 22 -14.31 2.55 -11.91
N ILE A 23 -13.62 3.60 -12.38
CA ILE A 23 -13.25 4.77 -11.57
C ILE A 23 -14.50 5.50 -11.05
N ASP A 24 -15.57 5.59 -11.84
CA ASP A 24 -16.78 6.30 -11.42
C ASP A 24 -17.73 5.50 -10.52
N ASN A 25 -17.39 4.24 -10.21
CA ASN A 25 -18.19 3.42 -9.31
C ASN A 25 -18.20 3.99 -7.87
N HIS A 26 -19.37 4.01 -7.24
CA HIS A 26 -19.58 4.51 -5.87
C HIS A 26 -18.68 3.82 -4.84
N TYR A 27 -18.50 2.49 -4.95
CA TYR A 27 -17.68 1.70 -4.02
C TYR A 27 -16.18 2.04 -4.12
N LEU A 28 -15.71 2.51 -5.28
CA LEU A 28 -14.31 2.82 -5.56
C LEU A 28 -13.98 4.31 -5.39
N GLY A 29 -14.68 4.99 -4.49
CA GLY A 29 -14.43 6.41 -4.18
C GLY A 29 -12.99 6.70 -3.76
N GLY A 30 -12.26 5.73 -3.19
CA GLY A 30 -10.82 5.83 -2.89
C GLY A 30 -9.96 5.95 -4.15
N VAL A 31 -10.16 5.05 -5.11
CA VAL A 31 -9.48 5.03 -6.43
C VAL A 31 -9.74 6.34 -7.17
N ARG A 32 -11.01 6.78 -7.27
CA ARG A 32 -11.37 8.04 -7.92
C ARG A 32 -10.67 9.27 -7.34
N ARG A 33 -10.57 9.33 -6.00
CA ARG A 33 -9.86 10.42 -5.31
C ARG A 33 -8.37 10.39 -5.63
N LEU A 34 -7.75 9.21 -5.61
CA LEU A 34 -6.33 9.02 -5.90
C LEU A 34 -6.00 9.36 -7.36
N THR A 35 -6.75 8.86 -8.33
CA THR A 35 -6.54 9.19 -9.76
C THR A 35 -6.65 10.69 -10.00
N ARG A 36 -7.65 11.36 -9.43
CA ARG A 36 -7.78 12.81 -9.52
C ARG A 36 -6.61 13.53 -8.86
N GLN A 37 -6.09 13.03 -7.73
CA GLN A 37 -4.90 13.58 -7.08
C GLN A 37 -3.67 13.51 -7.98
N ILE A 38 -3.40 12.34 -8.57
CA ILE A 38 -2.25 12.11 -9.46
C ILE A 38 -2.32 13.08 -10.67
N LEU A 39 -3.49 13.20 -11.30
CA LEU A 39 -3.67 14.11 -12.44
C LEU A 39 -3.52 15.59 -12.03
N GLN A 40 -3.97 15.96 -10.83
CA GLN A 40 -3.80 17.33 -10.31
C GLN A 40 -2.37 17.65 -9.90
N SER A 41 -1.55 16.66 -9.53
CA SER A 41 -0.13 16.84 -9.26
C SER A 41 0.74 16.85 -10.52
N LEU A 42 0.20 16.47 -11.68
CA LEU A 42 0.96 16.37 -12.93
C LEU A 42 1.52 17.71 -13.46
N PRO A 43 0.81 18.87 -13.39
CA PRO A 43 1.30 20.09 -14.02
C PRO A 43 2.67 20.57 -13.49
N PRO A 44 2.93 20.65 -12.17
CA PRO A 44 4.27 20.99 -11.67
C PRO A 44 5.36 19.98 -12.05
N VAL A 45 5.00 18.72 -12.27
CA VAL A 45 5.94 17.67 -12.70
C VAL A 45 6.37 17.90 -14.14
N PHE A 46 5.46 18.40 -14.98
CA PHE A 46 5.75 18.73 -16.36
C PHE A 46 6.87 19.78 -16.48
N ASP A 47 6.86 20.82 -15.64
CA ASP A 47 7.91 21.84 -15.63
C ASP A 47 9.30 21.24 -15.33
N MET A 48 9.38 20.30 -14.38
CA MET A 48 10.62 19.61 -14.03
C MET A 48 11.07 18.64 -15.13
N LEU A 49 10.13 17.96 -15.79
CA LEU A 49 10.41 17.09 -16.93
C LEU A 49 11.00 17.89 -18.10
N VAL A 50 10.51 19.12 -18.35
CA VAL A 50 11.07 20.00 -19.38
C VAL A 50 12.54 20.31 -19.09
N ILE A 51 12.90 20.61 -17.84
CA ILE A 51 14.29 20.83 -17.45
C ILE A 51 15.13 19.57 -17.67
N LEU A 52 14.61 18.39 -17.28
CA LEU A 52 15.30 17.11 -17.50
C LEU A 52 15.55 16.85 -18.99
N PHE A 53 14.55 17.03 -19.85
CA PHE A 53 14.72 16.86 -21.29
C PHE A 53 15.64 17.92 -21.91
N PHE A 54 15.64 19.16 -21.39
CA PHE A 54 16.58 20.19 -21.82
C PHE A 54 18.03 19.78 -21.57
N PHE A 55 18.39 19.37 -20.35
CA PHE A 55 19.76 18.88 -20.07
C PHE A 55 20.11 17.63 -20.87
N MET A 56 19.16 16.71 -21.07
CA MET A 56 19.34 15.56 -21.95
C MET A 56 19.71 15.96 -23.38
N THR A 57 19.03 16.97 -23.95
CA THR A 57 19.36 17.45 -25.31
C THR A 57 20.75 18.07 -25.38
N LEU A 58 21.19 18.79 -24.34
CA LEU A 58 22.57 19.32 -24.27
C LEU A 58 23.60 18.19 -24.28
N PHE A 59 23.40 17.16 -23.44
CA PHE A 59 24.30 16.01 -23.42
C PHE A 59 24.22 15.17 -24.70
N ALA A 60 23.08 15.12 -25.39
CA ALA A 60 22.96 14.44 -26.68
C ALA A 60 23.81 15.12 -27.76
N ILE A 61 23.76 16.45 -27.84
CA ILE A 61 24.56 17.25 -28.79
C ILE A 61 26.06 17.13 -28.43
N LEU A 62 26.40 17.25 -27.15
CA LEU A 62 27.79 17.10 -26.68
C LEU A 62 28.33 15.68 -26.94
N GLY A 63 27.51 14.67 -26.71
CA GLY A 63 27.85 13.26 -26.94
C GLY A 63 28.08 12.98 -28.42
N GLU A 64 27.21 13.46 -29.30
CA GLU A 64 27.39 13.37 -30.75
C GLU A 64 28.68 14.08 -31.18
N TYR A 65 28.92 15.32 -30.74
CA TYR A 65 30.13 16.06 -31.09
C TYR A 65 31.42 15.38 -30.58
N HIS A 66 31.49 15.00 -29.30
CA HIS A 66 32.69 14.41 -28.70
C HIS A 66 32.97 13.00 -29.24
N MET A 67 31.95 12.16 -29.38
CA MET A 67 32.12 10.77 -29.83
C MET A 67 32.34 10.68 -31.34
N TYR A 68 31.78 11.59 -32.13
CA TYR A 68 32.06 11.69 -33.57
C TYR A 68 33.53 12.02 -33.86
N VAL A 69 34.16 12.87 -33.05
CA VAL A 69 35.56 13.28 -33.24
C VAL A 69 36.55 12.16 -32.87
N HIS A 70 36.23 11.31 -31.88
CA HIS A 70 37.19 10.38 -31.28
C HIS A 70 36.99 8.90 -31.66
N SER A 71 35.89 8.53 -32.32
CA SER A 71 35.60 7.14 -32.68
C SER A 71 35.25 6.98 -34.16
N LEU A 72 35.87 5.99 -34.82
CA LEU A 72 35.48 5.57 -36.17
C LEU A 72 34.00 5.14 -36.14
N SER A 73 33.28 5.50 -37.19
CA SER A 73 31.82 5.42 -37.43
C SER A 73 31.13 4.05 -37.29
N LEU A 74 31.71 3.10 -36.55
CA LEU A 74 31.24 1.72 -36.43
C LEU A 74 30.11 1.55 -35.40
N PHE A 75 30.01 2.43 -34.40
CA PHE A 75 29.05 2.28 -33.30
C PHE A 75 27.79 3.12 -33.50
N GLN A 76 26.62 2.47 -33.44
CA GLN A 76 25.32 3.07 -33.80
C GLN A 76 24.75 4.03 -32.73
N TYR A 77 25.30 4.02 -31.50
CA TYR A 77 24.69 4.68 -30.34
C TYR A 77 24.58 6.21 -30.45
N PHE A 78 25.66 6.91 -30.84
CA PHE A 78 25.71 8.38 -30.94
C PHE A 78 25.83 8.89 -32.38
N ARG A 79 25.36 8.11 -33.37
CA ARG A 79 25.51 8.45 -34.80
C ARG A 79 24.60 9.58 -35.26
N THR A 80 23.41 9.68 -34.69
CA THR A 80 22.42 10.70 -35.04
C THR A 80 21.85 11.29 -33.76
N PHE A 81 21.46 12.56 -33.79
CA PHE A 81 20.79 13.21 -32.67
C PHE A 81 19.65 12.38 -32.06
N TYR A 82 18.83 11.74 -32.91
CA TYR A 82 17.76 10.85 -32.46
C TYR A 82 18.29 9.65 -31.68
N ASN A 83 19.27 8.92 -32.23
CA ASN A 83 19.88 7.78 -31.53
C ASN A 83 20.56 8.22 -30.23
N SER A 84 21.25 9.36 -30.22
CA SER A 84 21.90 9.93 -29.04
C SER A 84 20.87 10.20 -27.93
N ILE A 85 19.75 10.86 -28.26
CA ILE A 85 18.68 11.11 -27.28
C ILE A 85 18.08 9.81 -26.75
N VAL A 86 17.76 8.85 -27.62
CA VAL A 86 17.15 7.58 -27.22
C VAL A 86 18.11 6.80 -26.31
N ASN A 87 19.39 6.71 -26.67
CA ASN A 87 20.37 5.99 -25.86
C ASN A 87 20.65 6.68 -24.53
N LEU A 88 20.66 8.01 -24.47
CA LEU A 88 20.74 8.75 -23.21
C LEU A 88 19.47 8.63 -22.37
N PHE A 89 18.29 8.53 -22.99
CA PHE A 89 17.03 8.27 -22.28
C PHE A 89 17.00 6.87 -21.67
N VAL A 90 17.54 5.87 -22.35
CA VAL A 90 17.69 4.51 -21.78
C VAL A 90 18.81 4.47 -20.74
N LEU A 91 19.87 5.28 -20.90
CA LEU A 91 20.93 5.42 -19.91
C LEU A 91 20.46 6.12 -18.63
N LEU A 92 19.51 7.05 -18.74
CA LEU A 92 18.85 7.69 -17.60
C LEU A 92 18.19 6.65 -16.68
N THR A 93 17.64 5.57 -17.24
CA THR A 93 17.08 4.44 -16.47
C THR A 93 18.11 3.36 -16.15
N THR A 94 19.39 3.58 -16.47
CA THR A 94 20.52 2.66 -16.28
C THR A 94 20.36 1.31 -16.97
N SER A 95 19.48 1.21 -17.97
CA SER A 95 19.11 -0.08 -18.58
C SER A 95 20.10 -0.57 -19.64
N ASN A 96 20.88 0.33 -20.24
CA ASN A 96 21.91 0.03 -21.24
C ASN A 96 23.33 0.34 -20.73
N PHE A 97 23.53 0.51 -19.41
CA PHE A 97 24.86 0.66 -18.81
C PHE A 97 25.34 -0.72 -18.32
N PRO A 98 26.57 -1.16 -18.63
CA PRO A 98 27.68 -0.40 -19.25
C PRO A 98 27.75 -0.44 -20.79
N ASP A 99 26.85 -1.15 -21.45
CA ASP A 99 26.93 -1.47 -22.90
C ASP A 99 27.05 -0.25 -23.82
N VAL A 100 26.35 0.84 -23.51
CA VAL A 100 26.42 2.11 -24.27
C VAL A 100 27.79 2.81 -24.15
N MET A 101 28.54 2.53 -23.07
CA MET A 101 29.83 3.16 -22.76
C MET A 101 31.02 2.34 -23.27
N ILE A 102 30.97 1.02 -23.16
CA ILE A 102 32.08 0.09 -23.49
C ILE A 102 32.81 0.41 -24.80
N PRO A 103 32.12 0.59 -25.96
CA PRO A 103 32.82 0.82 -27.23
C PRO A 103 33.65 2.11 -27.25
N TYR A 104 33.19 3.15 -26.54
CA TYR A 104 33.90 4.42 -26.44
C TYR A 104 35.03 4.37 -25.42
N TYR A 105 34.82 3.65 -24.31
CA TYR A 105 35.82 3.43 -23.28
C TYR A 105 37.03 2.63 -23.79
N ALA A 106 36.80 1.64 -24.66
CA ALA A 106 37.85 0.83 -25.26
C ALA A 106 38.82 1.65 -26.12
N ASN A 107 38.32 2.69 -26.80
CA ASN A 107 39.13 3.60 -27.61
C ASN A 107 39.83 4.65 -26.75
N SER A 108 39.13 5.25 -25.79
CA SER A 108 39.69 6.26 -24.90
C SER A 108 39.09 6.15 -23.50
N ARG A 109 39.97 5.95 -22.50
CA ARG A 109 39.55 5.87 -21.09
C ARG A 109 38.84 7.14 -20.63
N TRP A 110 39.17 8.29 -21.20
CA TRP A 110 38.54 9.58 -20.90
C TRP A 110 37.08 9.67 -21.32
N ALA A 111 36.63 8.82 -22.26
CA ALA A 111 35.22 8.76 -22.66
C ALA A 111 34.30 8.35 -21.49
N SER A 112 34.81 7.60 -20.49
CA SER A 112 34.04 7.26 -19.28
C SER A 112 33.58 8.49 -18.50
N LEU A 113 34.35 9.59 -18.52
CA LEU A 113 34.05 10.81 -17.78
C LEU A 113 32.74 11.44 -18.26
N PHE A 114 32.45 11.38 -19.56
CA PHE A 114 31.18 11.85 -20.12
C PHE A 114 29.98 11.10 -19.49
N PHE A 115 30.03 9.76 -19.44
CA PHE A 115 28.95 8.93 -18.89
C PHE A 115 28.82 9.08 -17.37
N VAL A 116 29.95 9.17 -16.65
CA VAL A 116 29.94 9.40 -15.19
C VAL A 116 29.32 10.75 -14.85
N VAL A 117 29.72 11.82 -15.55
CA VAL A 117 29.14 13.16 -15.35
C VAL A 117 27.66 13.17 -15.72
N PHE A 118 27.28 12.51 -16.82
CA PHE A 118 25.88 12.37 -17.21
C PHE A 118 25.05 11.71 -16.10
N LEU A 119 25.50 10.59 -15.54
CA LEU A 119 24.79 9.88 -14.46
C LEU A 119 24.74 10.70 -13.17
N LEU A 120 25.83 11.37 -12.79
CA LEU A 120 25.84 12.27 -11.63
C LEU A 120 24.80 13.38 -11.76
N VAL A 121 24.76 14.04 -12.92
CA VAL A 121 23.82 15.15 -13.16
C VAL A 121 22.39 14.65 -13.34
N HIS A 122 22.14 13.60 -14.12
CA HIS A 122 20.78 13.20 -14.47
C HIS A 122 20.14 12.28 -13.45
N LEU A 123 20.83 11.20 -13.06
CA LEU A 123 20.27 10.21 -12.15
C LEU A 123 20.30 10.69 -10.70
N TYR A 124 21.45 11.16 -10.23
CA TYR A 124 21.59 11.51 -8.81
C TYR A 124 21.12 12.92 -8.48
N PHE A 125 21.25 13.87 -9.39
CA PHE A 125 20.78 15.24 -9.15
C PHE A 125 19.38 15.50 -9.72
N LEU A 126 19.18 15.46 -11.05
CA LEU A 126 17.91 15.85 -11.67
C LEU A 126 16.74 14.92 -11.32
N MET A 127 16.89 13.60 -11.39
CA MET A 127 15.79 12.66 -11.06
C MET A 127 15.39 12.74 -9.58
N ASN A 128 16.35 12.87 -8.67
CA ASN A 128 16.05 13.06 -7.25
C ASN A 128 15.38 14.41 -6.97
N LEU A 129 15.75 15.47 -7.70
CA LEU A 129 15.08 16.76 -7.64
C LEU A 129 13.64 16.67 -8.17
N VAL A 130 13.41 15.97 -9.29
CA VAL A 130 12.06 15.71 -9.82
C VAL A 130 11.22 14.96 -8.80
N LEU A 131 11.75 13.88 -8.20
CA LEU A 131 11.07 13.11 -7.17
C LEU A 131 10.70 13.97 -5.96
N ALA A 132 11.62 14.82 -5.49
CA ALA A 132 11.38 15.73 -4.37
C ALA A 132 10.25 16.73 -4.67
N VAL A 133 10.25 17.35 -5.85
CA VAL A 133 9.19 18.29 -6.26
C VAL A 133 7.84 17.58 -6.41
N VAL A 134 7.81 16.39 -7.02
CA VAL A 134 6.58 15.57 -7.11
C VAL A 134 6.03 15.29 -5.72
N TYR A 135 6.88 14.86 -4.79
CA TYR A 135 6.48 14.54 -3.42
C TYR A 135 5.95 15.77 -2.67
N GLU A 136 6.64 16.91 -2.75
CA GLU A 136 6.20 18.15 -2.10
C GLU A 136 4.83 18.60 -2.62
N ARG A 137 4.62 18.58 -3.94
CA ARG A 137 3.34 18.96 -4.57
C ARG A 137 2.24 17.99 -4.22
N PHE A 138 2.51 16.69 -4.25
CA PHE A 138 1.54 15.67 -3.85
C PHE A 138 1.15 15.83 -2.37
N SER A 139 2.14 15.99 -1.47
CA SER A 139 1.91 16.18 -0.03
C SER A 139 1.15 17.46 0.28
N SER A 140 1.47 18.56 -0.41
CA SER A 140 0.74 19.84 -0.27
C SER A 140 -0.73 19.69 -0.67
N LEU A 141 -1.01 19.05 -1.81
CA LEU A 141 -2.38 18.77 -2.27
C LEU A 141 -3.14 17.86 -1.29
N GLU A 142 -2.47 16.88 -0.69
CA GLU A 142 -3.07 16.02 0.34
C GLU A 142 -3.41 16.81 1.61
N LYS A 143 -2.47 17.63 2.10
CA LYS A 143 -2.66 18.49 3.27
C LYS A 143 -3.83 19.46 3.07
N ASP A 144 -3.93 20.09 1.91
CA ASP A 144 -5.03 21.02 1.60
C ASP A 144 -6.39 20.31 1.53
N LYS A 145 -6.43 19.12 0.94
CA LYS A 145 -7.66 18.30 0.90
C LYS A 145 -8.08 17.88 2.30
N PHE A 146 -7.13 17.45 3.14
CA PHE A 146 -7.39 17.10 4.53
C PHE A 146 -7.89 18.30 5.33
N ARG A 147 -7.25 19.47 5.19
CA ARG A 147 -7.68 20.74 5.80
C ARG A 147 -9.11 21.11 5.38
N LYS A 148 -9.41 21.09 4.09
CA LYS A 148 -10.77 21.39 3.57
C LYS A 148 -11.81 20.41 4.13
N LEU A 149 -11.48 19.13 4.23
CA LEU A 149 -12.35 18.11 4.79
C LEU A 149 -12.61 18.31 6.29
N LEU A 150 -11.59 18.65 7.08
CA LEU A 150 -11.75 18.97 8.50
C LEU A 150 -12.59 20.23 8.71
N LEU A 151 -12.34 21.29 7.93
CA LEU A 151 -13.13 22.51 7.98
C LEU A 151 -14.60 22.26 7.62
N HIS A 152 -14.86 21.44 6.60
CA HIS A 152 -16.21 21.03 6.23
C HIS A 152 -16.91 20.27 7.37
N ARG A 153 -16.22 19.30 8.00
CA ARG A 153 -16.74 18.59 9.17
C ARG A 153 -17.05 19.53 10.34
N ARG A 154 -16.14 20.46 10.67
CA ARG A 154 -16.33 21.44 11.75
C ARG A 154 -17.53 22.35 11.49
N LYS A 155 -17.69 22.84 10.25
CA LYS A 155 -18.85 23.63 9.84
C LYS A 155 -20.15 22.85 9.98
N ALA A 156 -20.18 21.59 9.55
CA ALA A 156 -21.35 20.72 9.70
C ALA A 156 -21.70 20.46 11.17
N CYS A 157 -20.72 20.18 12.04
CA CYS A 157 -20.94 20.04 13.49
C CYS A 157 -21.49 21.34 14.11
N HIS A 158 -20.93 22.49 13.73
CA HIS A 158 -21.40 23.77 14.25
C HIS A 158 -22.86 24.04 13.85
N GLN A 159 -23.22 23.76 12.59
CA GLN A 159 -24.60 23.87 12.11
C GLN A 159 -25.52 22.87 12.82
N ALA A 160 -25.11 21.61 12.98
CA ALA A 160 -25.88 20.60 13.69
C ALA A 160 -26.09 20.98 15.16
N PHE A 161 -25.05 21.45 15.85
CA PHE A 161 -25.12 21.90 17.25
C PHE A 161 -26.14 23.03 17.40
N ARG A 162 -26.07 24.04 16.52
CA ARG A 162 -27.02 25.17 16.52
C ARG A 162 -28.48 24.73 16.33
N LEU A 163 -28.73 23.64 15.59
CA LEU A 163 -30.08 23.10 15.37
C LEU A 163 -30.58 22.22 16.52
N LEU A 164 -29.67 21.57 17.25
CA LEU A 164 -30.02 20.62 18.32
C LEU A 164 -30.24 21.29 19.68
N VAL A 165 -29.66 22.48 19.88
CA VAL A 165 -29.72 23.18 21.15
C VAL A 165 -31.04 23.94 21.30
N ASN A 166 -31.57 23.95 22.53
CA ASN A 166 -32.81 24.66 22.85
C ASN A 166 -32.59 26.18 22.91
N ARG A 167 -33.63 26.97 22.61
CA ARG A 167 -33.54 28.45 22.60
C ARG A 167 -33.16 29.05 23.96
N THR A 168 -33.48 28.37 25.05
CA THR A 168 -33.21 28.82 26.42
C THR A 168 -31.78 28.60 26.88
N SER A 169 -31.03 27.68 26.27
CA SER A 169 -29.66 27.31 26.68
C SER A 169 -28.74 27.12 25.47
N PRO A 170 -28.41 28.19 24.71
CA PRO A 170 -27.76 28.12 23.39
C PRO A 170 -26.37 27.49 23.37
N SER A 171 -25.73 27.31 24.53
CA SER A 171 -24.40 26.74 24.69
C SER A 171 -24.39 25.30 25.19
N CYS A 172 -25.55 24.72 25.53
CA CYS A 172 -25.63 23.44 26.25
C CYS A 172 -26.50 22.42 25.49
N LEU A 173 -25.91 21.30 25.08
CA LEU A 173 -26.61 20.19 24.46
C LEU A 173 -26.84 19.05 25.47
N TYR A 174 -28.09 18.84 25.88
CA TYR A 174 -28.47 17.77 26.79
C TYR A 174 -28.59 16.40 26.10
N PHE A 175 -28.48 15.33 26.88
CA PHE A 175 -28.52 13.94 26.39
C PHE A 175 -29.79 13.60 25.58
N SER A 176 -30.96 14.12 25.96
CA SER A 176 -32.23 13.85 25.26
C SER A 176 -32.19 14.27 23.78
N HIS A 177 -31.63 15.44 23.48
CA HIS A 177 -31.48 15.94 22.11
C HIS A 177 -30.40 15.14 21.35
N PHE A 178 -29.32 14.79 22.04
CA PHE A 178 -28.25 13.97 21.46
C PHE A 178 -28.71 12.55 21.14
N GLU A 179 -29.54 11.93 21.99
CA GLU A 179 -30.18 10.65 21.72
C GLU A 179 -31.06 10.72 20.46
N GLY A 180 -31.85 11.79 20.33
CA GLY A 180 -32.65 12.06 19.14
C GLY A 180 -31.81 12.11 17.85
N LEU A 181 -30.67 12.80 17.88
CA LEU A 181 -29.72 12.80 16.76
C LEU A 181 -29.22 11.39 16.45
N MET A 182 -28.80 10.65 17.49
CA MET A 182 -28.16 9.35 17.30
C MET A 182 -29.12 8.28 16.80
N LYS A 183 -30.42 8.41 17.10
CA LYS A 183 -31.47 7.55 16.54
C LYS A 183 -31.50 7.57 15.01
N TYR A 184 -31.22 8.72 14.39
CA TYR A 184 -31.15 8.84 12.93
C TYR A 184 -29.74 8.63 12.37
N TYR A 185 -28.72 9.14 13.06
CA TYR A 185 -27.34 9.04 12.58
C TYR A 185 -26.76 7.62 12.69
N LYS A 186 -27.10 6.89 13.78
CA LYS A 186 -26.65 5.52 14.04
C LYS A 186 -27.82 4.67 14.58
N PRO A 187 -28.81 4.32 13.74
CA PRO A 187 -30.07 3.70 14.18
C PRO A 187 -29.91 2.32 14.83
N ARG A 188 -28.79 1.63 14.57
CA ARG A 188 -28.50 0.31 15.15
C ARG A 188 -27.81 0.38 16.52
N ALA A 189 -27.47 1.57 17.02
CA ALA A 189 -26.81 1.72 18.32
C ALA A 189 -27.79 1.48 19.47
N LYS A 190 -27.34 0.74 20.50
CA LYS A 190 -28.12 0.54 21.73
C LYS A 190 -28.10 1.82 22.57
N HIS A 191 -29.16 2.07 23.33
CA HIS A 191 -29.27 3.25 24.21
C HIS A 191 -28.06 3.40 25.15
N ARG A 192 -27.60 2.31 25.77
CA ARG A 192 -26.38 2.28 26.60
C ARG A 192 -25.15 2.81 25.85
N ASP A 193 -24.95 2.37 24.61
CA ASP A 193 -23.76 2.70 23.83
C ASP A 193 -23.81 4.18 23.38
N VAL A 194 -25.00 4.71 23.12
CA VAL A 194 -25.23 6.15 22.88
C VAL A 194 -24.94 6.97 24.14
N TYR A 195 -25.37 6.49 25.31
CA TYR A 195 -25.06 7.14 26.59
C TYR A 195 -23.56 7.13 26.90
N LEU A 196 -22.87 6.01 26.67
CA LEU A 196 -21.42 5.92 26.84
C LEU A 196 -20.68 6.85 25.87
N MET A 197 -21.17 6.96 24.63
CA MET A 197 -20.66 7.92 23.65
C MET A 197 -20.83 9.37 24.14
N PHE A 198 -22.00 9.75 24.63
CA PHE A 198 -22.24 11.07 25.23
C PHE A 198 -21.28 11.34 26.39
N LYS A 199 -21.18 10.39 27.34
CA LYS A 199 -20.31 10.49 28.51
C LYS A 199 -18.82 10.56 28.15
N SER A 200 -18.43 9.96 27.02
CA SER A 200 -17.04 10.02 26.54
C SER A 200 -16.65 11.39 25.98
N MET A 201 -17.62 12.15 25.49
CA MET A 201 -17.41 13.51 24.98
C MET A 201 -17.56 14.58 26.05
N ASP A 202 -18.36 14.33 27.10
CA ASP A 202 -18.49 15.21 28.28
C ASP A 202 -17.23 15.15 29.15
N THR A 203 -16.17 15.80 28.67
CA THR A 203 -14.89 15.94 29.38
C THR A 203 -15.02 16.79 30.64
N ALA A 204 -15.91 17.79 30.63
CA ALA A 204 -16.17 18.67 31.76
C ALA A 204 -16.97 18.01 32.90
N LYS A 205 -17.64 16.87 32.63
CA LYS A 205 -18.52 16.14 33.56
C LYS A 205 -19.66 16.99 34.12
N ASN A 206 -20.15 17.92 33.32
CA ASN A 206 -21.21 18.86 33.71
C ASN A 206 -22.62 18.34 33.32
N GLY A 207 -22.71 17.22 32.61
CA GLY A 207 -23.97 16.61 32.17
C GLY A 207 -24.55 17.20 30.87
N PHE A 208 -23.84 18.07 30.18
CA PHE A 208 -24.20 18.63 28.87
C PHE A 208 -22.99 18.74 27.95
N LEU A 209 -23.20 18.77 26.65
CA LEU A 209 -22.09 18.97 25.70
C LEU A 209 -22.00 20.43 25.30
N SER A 210 -20.83 21.02 25.47
CA SER A 210 -20.47 22.28 24.85
C SER A 210 -20.26 22.13 23.33
N GLN A 211 -20.20 23.25 22.63
CA GLN A 211 -19.95 23.24 21.18
C GLN A 211 -18.60 22.60 20.83
N GLU A 212 -17.57 22.79 21.67
CA GLU A 212 -16.23 22.25 21.44
C GLU A 212 -16.19 20.73 21.69
N GLU A 213 -16.85 20.25 22.74
CA GLU A 213 -16.99 18.82 23.03
C GLU A 213 -17.78 18.10 21.93
N PHE A 214 -18.83 18.73 21.41
CA PHE A 214 -19.62 18.16 20.32
C PHE A 214 -18.82 17.99 19.01
N LEU A 215 -17.70 18.67 18.81
CA LEU A 215 -16.85 18.46 17.63
C LEU A 215 -16.27 17.04 17.57
N GLN A 216 -16.12 16.38 18.72
CA GLN A 216 -15.59 15.02 18.83
C GLN A 216 -16.61 13.93 18.41
N VAL A 217 -17.85 14.31 18.05
CA VAL A 217 -18.93 13.37 17.69
C VAL A 217 -18.56 12.40 16.56
N TYR A 218 -17.73 12.83 15.61
CA TYR A 218 -17.26 11.97 14.51
C TYR A 218 -16.28 10.88 14.96
N GLU A 219 -15.53 11.12 16.03
CA GLU A 219 -14.59 10.16 16.60
C GLU A 219 -15.32 9.24 17.57
N ALA A 220 -16.11 9.82 18.47
CA ALA A 220 -16.89 9.08 19.45
C ALA A 220 -17.92 8.13 18.79
N SER A 221 -18.51 8.51 17.65
CA SER A 221 -19.48 7.64 16.93
C SER A 221 -18.88 6.39 16.32
N LYS A 222 -17.55 6.37 16.09
CA LYS A 222 -16.82 5.21 15.57
C LYS A 222 -16.43 4.23 16.65
N LEU A 223 -16.45 4.64 17.91
CA LEU A 223 -16.13 3.78 19.03
C LEU A 223 -17.20 2.68 19.20
N THR A 224 -16.73 1.49 19.57
CA THR A 224 -17.55 0.33 19.93
C THR A 224 -17.36 0.07 21.43
N TRP A 225 -18.47 -0.05 22.15
CA TRP A 225 -18.45 -0.21 23.59
C TRP A 225 -18.64 -1.68 23.95
N GLU A 226 -17.60 -2.28 24.50
CA GLU A 226 -17.62 -3.66 24.97
C GLU A 226 -17.39 -3.70 26.48
N ALA A 227 -18.20 -4.50 27.17
CA ALA A 227 -17.95 -4.78 28.57
C ALA A 227 -16.77 -5.73 28.65
N LYS A 228 -15.72 -5.36 29.39
CA LYS A 228 -14.61 -6.26 29.69
C LYS A 228 -15.12 -7.33 30.65
N GLN A 229 -15.60 -8.45 30.13
CA GLN A 229 -15.94 -9.61 30.94
C GLN A 229 -14.64 -10.34 31.30
N LEU A 230 -14.36 -10.45 32.60
CA LEU A 230 -13.31 -11.31 33.13
C LEU A 230 -13.87 -12.75 33.16
N GLY A 231 -14.13 -13.32 31.98
CA GLY A 231 -14.94 -14.53 31.84
C GLY A 231 -14.12 -15.78 31.57
N THR A 232 -14.09 -16.69 32.55
CA THR A 232 -13.73 -18.10 32.38
C THR A 232 -14.73 -18.79 31.46
N PHE A 233 -14.25 -19.44 30.39
CA PHE A 233 -15.08 -20.24 29.49
C PHE A 233 -15.54 -21.52 30.19
N ALA A 234 -16.85 -21.73 30.27
CA ALA A 234 -17.48 -22.94 30.80
C ALA A 234 -18.42 -23.53 29.75
N ILE A 235 -18.16 -24.76 29.33
CA ILE A 235 -19.04 -25.50 28.41
C ILE A 235 -20.04 -26.27 29.27
N ASN A 236 -21.34 -26.07 29.06
CA ASN A 236 -22.43 -26.79 29.76
C ASN A 236 -22.30 -26.78 31.30
N GLY A 237 -21.89 -25.66 31.90
CA GLY A 237 -21.77 -25.53 33.35
C GLY A 237 -20.52 -26.19 33.96
N VAL A 238 -19.70 -26.90 33.17
CA VAL A 238 -18.41 -27.45 33.61
C VAL A 238 -17.31 -26.40 33.40
N SER A 239 -16.73 -25.94 34.49
CA SER A 239 -15.66 -24.94 34.50
C SER A 239 -14.30 -25.58 34.17
N LEU A 240 -13.79 -25.36 32.96
CA LEU A 240 -12.49 -25.87 32.45
C LEU A 240 -11.26 -25.10 33.00
N LYS A 241 -11.28 -24.73 34.28
CA LYS A 241 -10.18 -23.99 34.95
C LYS A 241 -8.84 -24.74 34.90
N TRP A 242 -8.88 -26.07 34.97
CA TRP A 242 -7.68 -26.91 34.89
C TRP A 242 -6.96 -26.77 33.54
N LEU A 243 -7.73 -26.64 32.45
CA LEU A 243 -7.22 -26.47 31.09
C LEU A 243 -6.56 -25.11 30.92
N GLN A 244 -7.12 -24.07 31.56
CA GLN A 244 -6.52 -22.74 31.60
C GLN A 244 -5.18 -22.71 32.34
N HIS A 245 -5.06 -23.44 33.46
CA HIS A 245 -3.80 -23.57 34.20
C HIS A 245 -2.70 -24.29 33.40
N ILE A 246 -3.06 -25.24 32.53
CA ILE A 246 -2.11 -25.93 31.63
C ILE A 246 -1.72 -25.03 30.45
N THR A 247 -2.65 -24.22 29.94
CA THR A 247 -2.36 -23.27 28.84
C THR A 247 -1.57 -22.02 29.24
N LEU A 248 -1.44 -21.74 30.53
CA LEU A 248 -0.71 -20.58 31.04
C LEU A 248 0.84 -20.70 30.99
N PRO A 249 1.46 -21.88 31.23
CA PRO A 249 2.90 -22.11 31.02
C PRO A 249 3.28 -22.52 29.57
N LEU A 250 2.31 -22.89 28.74
CA LEU A 250 2.52 -23.21 27.31
C LEU A 250 3.26 -22.15 26.47
N PRO A 251 3.22 -20.82 26.71
CA PRO A 251 3.99 -19.87 25.92
C PRO A 251 5.52 -20.07 25.99
N LEU A 252 6.06 -20.44 27.17
CA LEU A 252 7.49 -20.73 27.30
C LEU A 252 7.92 -21.96 26.48
N PHE A 253 7.04 -22.96 26.41
CA PHE A 253 7.27 -24.16 25.63
C PHE A 253 7.13 -23.89 24.12
N SER A 254 6.12 -23.12 23.71
CA SER A 254 5.97 -22.72 22.30
C SER A 254 7.16 -21.89 21.82
N ASP A 255 7.69 -20.99 22.66
CA ASP A 255 8.87 -20.19 22.32
C ASP A 255 10.12 -21.06 22.12
N LEU A 256 10.29 -22.11 22.93
CA LEU A 256 11.38 -23.07 22.78
C LEU A 256 11.23 -23.91 21.50
N VAL A 257 10.01 -24.32 21.15
CA VAL A 257 9.73 -25.03 19.89
C VAL A 257 9.99 -24.13 18.68
N ILE A 258 9.63 -22.84 18.75
CA ILE A 258 9.94 -21.86 17.71
C ILE A 258 11.46 -21.70 17.55
N ALA A 259 12.20 -21.58 18.66
CA ALA A 259 13.66 -21.49 18.62
C ALA A 259 14.32 -22.74 18.02
N ALA A 260 13.85 -23.93 18.39
CA ALA A 260 14.31 -25.19 17.82
C ALA A 260 13.98 -25.31 16.32
N SER A 261 12.78 -24.87 15.91
CA SER A 261 12.38 -24.82 14.50
C SER A 261 13.25 -23.85 13.69
N PHE A 262 13.60 -22.70 14.26
CA PHE A 262 14.48 -21.73 13.61
C PHE A 262 15.90 -22.28 13.43
N LEU A 263 16.45 -22.94 14.47
CA LEU A 263 17.74 -23.63 14.39
C LEU A 263 17.71 -24.75 13.33
N TRP A 264 16.62 -25.52 13.25
CA TRP A 264 16.43 -26.53 12.22
C TRP A 264 16.46 -25.93 10.81
N HIS A 265 15.76 -24.82 10.56
CA HIS A 265 15.78 -24.14 9.26
C HIS A 265 17.19 -23.64 8.88
N ILE A 266 17.99 -23.17 9.84
CA ILE A 266 19.39 -22.79 9.58
C ILE A 266 20.20 -24.01 9.14
N VAL A 267 20.03 -25.15 9.80
CA VAL A 267 20.71 -26.40 9.42
C VAL A 267 20.28 -26.85 8.02
N GLU A 268 18.99 -26.76 7.69
CA GLU A 268 18.48 -27.09 6.36
C GLU A 268 19.05 -26.17 5.27
N ILE A 269 19.10 -24.85 5.51
CA ILE A 269 19.66 -23.87 4.56
C ILE A 269 21.16 -24.11 4.34
N THR A 270 21.93 -24.40 5.41
CA THR A 270 23.37 -24.66 5.28
C THR A 270 23.62 -25.96 4.50
N GLN A 271 22.80 -27.00 4.70
CA GLN A 271 22.92 -28.24 3.94
C GLN A 271 22.55 -28.09 2.46
N LEU A 272 21.50 -27.33 2.14
CA LEU A 272 21.14 -27.01 0.75
C LEU A 272 22.26 -26.27 0.01
N THR A 273 23.14 -25.58 0.74
CA THR A 273 24.29 -24.85 0.18
C THR A 273 25.48 -25.77 -0.14
N HIS A 274 25.62 -26.92 0.54
CA HIS A 274 26.76 -27.83 0.41
C HIS A 274 26.55 -29.03 -0.54
N GLY A 275 25.38 -29.15 -1.18
CA GLY A 275 25.09 -30.13 -2.24
C GLY A 275 23.97 -31.13 -1.89
N PRO A 276 23.37 -31.82 -2.89
CA PRO A 276 22.12 -32.58 -2.75
C PRO A 276 22.27 -33.92 -2.01
N SER A 277 23.48 -34.32 -1.63
CA SER A 277 23.73 -35.61 -0.98
C SER A 277 23.90 -35.44 0.53
N SER A 278 22.80 -35.18 1.25
CA SER A 278 22.79 -35.26 2.71
C SER A 278 21.68 -36.20 3.20
N PHE A 279 21.94 -36.85 4.34
CA PHE A 279 21.10 -37.81 5.07
C PHE A 279 19.64 -37.37 5.31
N LEU A 280 19.31 -36.11 5.06
CA LEU A 280 18.03 -35.48 5.38
C LEU A 280 17.10 -35.28 4.16
N GLY A 281 17.59 -35.53 2.93
CA GLY A 281 16.82 -35.57 1.67
C GLY A 281 16.59 -34.21 0.99
N ASP A 282 16.16 -34.22 -0.27
CA ASP A 282 16.02 -33.07 -1.19
C ASP A 282 14.90 -32.05 -0.83
N GLY A 283 14.48 -31.95 0.43
CA GLY A 283 13.41 -31.04 0.88
C GLY A 283 11.98 -31.43 0.43
N LYS A 284 11.84 -32.31 -0.57
CA LYS A 284 10.53 -32.73 -1.13
C LYS A 284 10.00 -34.05 -0.59
N THR A 285 10.88 -34.97 -0.19
CA THR A 285 10.51 -36.36 0.20
C THR A 285 11.34 -36.90 1.38
N GLY A 286 12.13 -36.05 2.02
CA GLY A 286 13.07 -36.42 3.09
C GLY A 286 12.54 -36.24 4.52
N PHE A 287 13.43 -36.46 5.50
CA PHE A 287 13.16 -36.26 6.93
C PHE A 287 12.75 -34.80 7.23
N SER A 288 13.27 -33.82 6.48
CA SER A 288 12.88 -32.41 6.65
C SER A 288 11.39 -32.17 6.39
N ALA A 289 10.78 -32.84 5.41
CA ALA A 289 9.35 -32.75 5.14
C ALA A 289 8.51 -33.32 6.31
N TRP A 290 8.96 -34.41 6.94
CA TRP A 290 8.31 -34.97 8.12
C TRP A 290 8.44 -34.09 9.35
N VAL A 291 9.58 -33.41 9.53
CA VAL A 291 9.75 -32.41 10.59
C VAL A 291 8.78 -31.24 10.40
N LEU A 292 8.59 -30.77 9.16
CA LEU A 292 7.62 -29.72 8.83
C LEU A 292 6.18 -30.15 9.15
N VAL A 293 5.80 -31.38 8.77
CA VAL A 293 4.48 -31.93 9.10
C VAL A 293 4.30 -32.06 10.61
N GLY A 294 5.32 -32.51 11.34
CA GLY A 294 5.30 -32.60 12.80
C GLY A 294 5.10 -31.24 13.47
N LEU A 295 5.80 -30.20 13.01
CA LEU A 295 5.61 -28.83 13.47
C LEU A 295 4.21 -28.30 13.18
N LEU A 296 3.66 -28.58 11.99
CA LEU A 296 2.29 -28.21 11.64
C LEU A 296 1.27 -28.84 12.60
N ILE A 297 1.41 -30.13 12.88
CA ILE A 297 0.53 -30.84 13.83
C ILE A 297 0.65 -30.24 15.23
N PHE A 298 1.87 -29.92 15.68
CA PHE A 298 2.10 -29.25 16.95
C PHE A 298 1.35 -27.91 17.03
N TYR A 299 1.50 -27.02 16.05
CA TYR A 299 0.81 -25.72 16.06
C TYR A 299 -0.71 -25.85 15.94
N LEU A 300 -1.22 -26.83 15.19
CA LEU A 300 -2.65 -27.12 15.12
C LEU A 300 -3.19 -27.60 16.47
N THR A 301 -2.49 -28.50 17.16
CA THR A 301 -2.91 -28.95 18.49
C THR A 301 -2.87 -27.82 19.51
N GLU A 302 -1.81 -27.00 19.50
CA GLU A 302 -1.72 -25.80 20.35
C GLU A 302 -2.89 -24.84 20.12
N MET A 303 -3.24 -24.58 18.84
CA MET A 303 -4.39 -23.76 18.47
C MET A 303 -5.71 -24.33 19.00
N LEU A 304 -5.94 -25.64 18.85
CA LEU A 304 -7.13 -26.32 19.35
C LEU A 304 -7.24 -26.23 20.89
N PHE A 305 -6.13 -26.43 21.61
CA PHE A 305 -6.10 -26.28 23.07
C PHE A 305 -6.42 -24.85 23.50
N LYS A 306 -5.88 -23.83 22.81
CA LYS A 306 -6.20 -22.42 23.08
C LYS A 306 -7.68 -22.09 22.81
N ILE A 307 -8.26 -22.61 21.74
CA ILE A 307 -9.69 -22.44 21.42
C ILE A 307 -10.56 -23.11 22.49
N ALA A 308 -10.19 -24.30 22.96
CA ALA A 308 -10.92 -25.01 24.02
C ALA A 308 -10.83 -24.31 25.39
N ALA A 309 -9.67 -23.74 25.74
CA ALA A 309 -9.45 -23.10 27.03
C ALA A 309 -10.09 -21.69 27.14
N PHE A 310 -10.07 -20.92 26.05
CA PHE A 310 -10.55 -19.54 26.05
C PHE A 310 -11.92 -19.38 25.36
N GLY A 311 -12.40 -20.38 24.64
CA GLY A 311 -13.61 -20.29 23.83
C GLY A 311 -13.36 -19.69 22.45
N MET A 312 -14.14 -20.14 21.47
CA MET A 312 -13.99 -19.75 20.06
C MET A 312 -14.16 -18.24 19.85
N ALA A 313 -15.16 -17.63 20.49
CA ALA A 313 -15.46 -16.21 20.33
C ALA A 313 -14.32 -15.33 20.89
N ASP A 314 -13.84 -15.61 22.10
CA ASP A 314 -12.77 -14.83 22.74
C ASP A 314 -11.38 -15.10 22.14
N TYR A 315 -11.19 -16.26 21.51
CA TYR A 315 -9.98 -16.57 20.74
C TYR A 315 -9.94 -15.77 19.44
N PHE A 316 -11.00 -15.76 18.63
CA PHE A 316 -11.00 -15.02 17.35
C PHE A 316 -11.15 -13.51 17.52
N HIS A 317 -11.92 -13.03 18.51
CA HIS A 317 -12.10 -11.60 18.77
C HIS A 317 -10.81 -10.91 19.27
N ASN A 318 -10.07 -11.58 20.17
CA ASN A 318 -8.73 -11.16 20.58
C ASN A 318 -7.62 -11.80 19.72
N GLY A 319 -7.98 -12.38 18.56
CA GLY A 319 -7.14 -13.31 17.80
C GLY A 319 -5.77 -12.76 17.50
N TRP A 320 -5.65 -11.52 17.07
CA TRP A 320 -4.34 -10.94 16.79
C TRP A 320 -3.43 -10.81 18.03
N ASN A 321 -3.98 -10.46 19.19
CA ASN A 321 -3.23 -10.36 20.45
C ASN A 321 -2.87 -11.72 21.05
N LYS A 322 -3.64 -12.78 20.77
CA LYS A 322 -3.46 -14.13 21.33
C LYS A 322 -2.76 -15.13 20.39
N LEU A 323 -2.91 -14.93 19.08
CA LEU A 323 -2.38 -15.78 18.00
C LEU A 323 -0.96 -15.34 17.63
N PHE A 324 -0.66 -14.04 17.73
CA PHE A 324 0.68 -13.49 17.63
C PHE A 324 1.04 -12.80 18.94
N GLN A 325 1.64 -13.54 19.89
CA GLN A 325 2.39 -12.95 21.00
C GLN A 325 3.71 -12.32 20.51
N LEU A 326 3.70 -11.72 19.33
CA LEU A 326 4.84 -11.04 18.78
C LEU A 326 5.15 -9.84 19.67
N LYS A 327 6.44 -9.66 19.97
CA LYS A 327 6.97 -8.50 20.69
C LYS A 327 6.27 -7.23 20.17
N LYS A 328 5.85 -6.34 21.08
CA LYS A 328 5.06 -5.13 20.79
C LYS A 328 5.47 -4.40 19.51
N SER A 329 6.77 -4.31 19.23
CA SER A 329 7.32 -3.72 18.00
C SER A 329 6.81 -4.34 16.69
N TYR A 330 6.66 -5.67 16.59
CA TYR A 330 6.13 -6.33 15.39
C TYR A 330 4.62 -6.17 15.24
N HIS A 331 3.90 -6.15 16.37
CA HIS A 331 2.47 -5.85 16.39
C HIS A 331 2.19 -4.45 15.84
N ASP A 332 3.00 -3.46 16.24
CA ASP A 332 2.86 -2.08 15.77
C ASP A 332 3.12 -1.96 14.25
N VAL A 333 4.11 -2.68 13.73
CA VAL A 333 4.39 -2.74 12.28
C VAL A 333 3.26 -3.41 11.50
N LEU A 334 2.83 -4.61 11.91
CA LEU A 334 1.75 -5.35 11.24
C LEU A 334 0.41 -4.61 11.35
N GLY A 335 0.13 -3.99 12.50
CA GLY A 335 -1.03 -3.14 12.70
C GLY A 335 -1.02 -1.95 11.74
N THR A 336 0.14 -1.30 11.55
CA THR A 336 0.29 -0.21 10.58
C THR A 336 0.04 -0.70 9.15
N VAL A 337 0.58 -1.86 8.76
CA VAL A 337 0.33 -2.47 7.45
C VAL A 337 -1.15 -2.73 7.22
N PHE A 338 -1.85 -3.29 8.21
CA PHE A 338 -3.28 -3.59 8.10
C PHE A 338 -4.14 -2.31 7.99
N ILE A 339 -3.81 -1.28 8.78
CA ILE A 339 -4.48 0.03 8.71
C ILE A 339 -4.28 0.69 7.33
N LEU A 340 -3.10 0.52 6.72
CA LEU A 340 -2.78 1.06 5.40
C LEU A 340 -3.29 0.19 4.24
N MET A 341 -3.61 -1.09 4.48
CA MET A 341 -3.97 -2.07 3.44
C MET A 341 -5.08 -1.57 2.49
N PRO A 342 -6.20 -0.99 2.97
CA PRO A 342 -7.23 -0.46 2.07
C PRO A 342 -6.73 0.66 1.14
N ARG A 343 -5.75 1.46 1.59
CA ARG A 343 -5.11 2.49 0.76
C ARG A 343 -4.21 1.85 -0.28
N PHE A 344 -3.40 0.86 0.10
CA PHE A 344 -2.57 0.10 -0.85
C PHE A 344 -3.40 -0.60 -1.92
N VAL A 345 -4.55 -1.17 -1.58
CA VAL A 345 -5.48 -1.75 -2.57
C VAL A 345 -5.96 -0.69 -3.55
N SER A 346 -6.28 0.51 -3.07
CA SER A 346 -6.69 1.61 -3.95
C SER A 346 -5.56 2.02 -4.91
N VAL A 347 -4.30 2.06 -4.44
CA VAL A 347 -3.12 2.33 -5.27
C VAL A 347 -2.91 1.21 -6.29
N GLY A 348 -2.97 -0.05 -5.87
CA GLY A 348 -2.84 -1.22 -6.74
C GLY A 348 -3.90 -1.23 -7.85
N LEU A 349 -5.14 -0.88 -7.53
CA LEU A 349 -6.20 -0.75 -8.53
C LEU A 349 -5.92 0.36 -9.55
N VAL A 350 -5.37 1.51 -9.12
CA VAL A 350 -4.95 2.56 -10.06
C VAL A 350 -3.84 2.03 -11.00
N LEU A 351 -2.87 1.28 -10.49
CA LEU A 351 -1.82 0.67 -11.33
C LEU A 351 -2.40 -0.33 -12.34
N VAL A 352 -3.34 -1.20 -11.91
CA VAL A 352 -4.02 -2.14 -12.82
C VAL A 352 -4.79 -1.40 -13.91
N ILE A 353 -5.43 -0.27 -13.59
CA ILE A 353 -6.12 0.57 -14.58
C ILE A 353 -5.12 1.13 -15.61
N VAL A 354 -3.97 1.62 -15.16
CA VAL A 354 -2.91 2.12 -16.04
C VAL A 354 -2.38 1.00 -16.93
N TYR A 355 -2.11 -0.19 -16.37
CA TYR A 355 -1.67 -1.34 -17.15
C TYR A 355 -2.72 -1.80 -18.17
N TYR A 356 -4.00 -1.82 -17.79
CA TYR A 356 -5.06 -2.14 -18.74
C TYR A 356 -5.09 -1.15 -19.92
N PHE A 357 -4.97 0.15 -19.63
CA PHE A 357 -4.95 1.19 -20.66
C PHE A 357 -3.81 0.96 -21.67
N PHE A 358 -2.58 0.80 -21.17
CA PHE A 358 -1.41 0.58 -22.03
C PHE A 358 -1.40 -0.80 -22.71
N ALA A 359 -1.91 -1.85 -22.06
CA ALA A 359 -2.02 -3.17 -22.66
C ALA A 359 -2.96 -3.20 -23.86
N ILE A 360 -4.12 -2.53 -23.78
CA ILE A 360 -5.05 -2.42 -24.92
C ILE A 360 -4.41 -1.62 -26.06
N ILE A 361 -3.73 -0.52 -25.76
CA ILE A 361 -2.99 0.24 -26.78
C ILE A 361 -1.92 -0.64 -27.42
N GLY A 362 -1.16 -1.38 -26.62
CA GLY A 362 -0.13 -2.30 -27.12
C GLY A 362 -0.70 -3.38 -28.03
N ILE A 363 -1.81 -4.01 -27.66
CA ILE A 363 -2.47 -5.02 -28.50
C ILE A 363 -2.93 -4.40 -29.82
N GLU A 364 -3.59 -3.24 -29.80
CA GLU A 364 -4.13 -2.63 -31.02
C GLU A 364 -3.01 -2.09 -31.95
N VAL A 365 -1.90 -1.60 -31.40
CA VAL A 365 -0.77 -1.05 -32.18
C VAL A 365 0.16 -2.15 -32.69
N PHE A 366 0.45 -3.16 -31.87
CA PHE A 366 1.48 -4.18 -32.17
C PHE A 366 0.91 -5.52 -32.66
N SER A 367 -0.41 -5.74 -32.65
CA SER A 367 -1.02 -7.02 -33.10
C SER A 367 -0.70 -7.41 -34.54
N GLN A 368 -0.33 -6.46 -35.39
CA GLN A 368 0.02 -6.70 -36.79
C GLN A 368 1.46 -7.15 -37.00
N TYR A 369 2.33 -7.05 -35.98
CA TYR A 369 3.73 -7.44 -36.06
C TYR A 369 3.94 -8.80 -35.42
N VAL A 370 4.54 -9.73 -36.18
CA VAL A 370 5.04 -11.00 -35.65
C VAL A 370 6.39 -10.73 -35.03
N MET A 371 6.46 -10.78 -33.69
CA MET A 371 7.67 -10.44 -32.92
C MET A 371 8.56 -11.66 -32.60
N GLU A 372 8.18 -12.87 -33.04
CA GLU A 372 9.01 -14.06 -32.90
C GLU A 372 10.19 -13.98 -33.87
N ASP A 373 11.42 -14.02 -33.34
CA ASP A 373 12.68 -13.97 -34.11
C ASP A 373 12.81 -12.81 -35.11
N CYS A 374 12.09 -11.70 -34.89
CA CYS A 374 12.19 -10.49 -35.71
C CYS A 374 13.45 -9.67 -35.37
N CYS A 375 13.83 -8.73 -36.25
CA CYS A 375 14.92 -7.76 -36.03
C CYS A 375 16.32 -8.40 -35.87
N LYS A 376 16.67 -9.35 -36.74
CA LYS A 376 18.06 -9.86 -36.89
C LYS A 376 18.97 -8.90 -37.62
#